data_AF-A0AAD6QD41-F1
#
_entry.id   AF-A0AAD6QD41-F1
#
_cell.length_a   1.000
_cell.length_b   1.000
_cell.length_c   1.000
_cell.angle_alpha   90.00
_cell.angle_beta   90.00
_cell.angle_gamma   90.00
#
_symmetry.space_group_name_H-M   'P 1'
#
loop_
_entity.id
_entity.type
_entity.pdbx_description
1 polymer ?
#
loop_
_entity_poly.entity_id
_entity_poly.type
_entity_poly.pdbx_seq_one_letter_code
_entity_poly.pdbx_strand_id
1 'polypeptide(L)'
;MNANRFRVFGDPPSQRSAEDTAFSVARWFSKNGSLVNYYMYHGGTNFDRTAASFVTTRYYDEAPLDEYGLQREPKWGHLKDLHRALNLCKKALLWGKPNVQKLSADVEVSN
;
A
#
# COMPACT_ATOMS: atom_id res chain seq x y z
N MET A 1 -2.16 -14.56 -5.61
CA MET A 1 -1.61 -13.55 -4.70
C MET A 1 -0.12 -13.42 -4.96
N ASN A 2 0.31 -12.41 -5.75
CA ASN A 2 1.73 -12.06 -5.84
C ASN A 2 1.99 -11.01 -4.78
N ALA A 3 2.54 -11.43 -3.65
CA ALA A 3 2.99 -10.53 -2.63
C ALA A 3 4.12 -9.66 -3.18
N ASN A 4 3.99 -8.36 -2.93
CA ASN A 4 5.07 -7.39 -2.98
C ASN A 4 6.22 -7.89 -2.10
N ARG A 5 7.31 -8.38 -2.71
CA ARG A 5 8.44 -9.01 -2.01
C ARG A 5 9.75 -8.31 -2.38
N PHE A 6 10.73 -8.41 -1.48
CA PHE A 6 12.13 -8.12 -1.77
C PHE A 6 12.59 -9.03 -2.92
N ARG A 7 13.53 -8.57 -3.73
CA ARG A 7 13.99 -9.29 -4.92
C ARG A 7 15.27 -10.03 -4.66
N VAL A 8 15.38 -11.23 -5.23
CA VAL A 8 16.67 -11.91 -5.39
C VAL A 8 17.19 -11.73 -6.81
N PHE A 9 18.49 -11.92 -7.00
CA PHE A 9 19.09 -11.84 -8.34
C PHE A 9 18.46 -12.89 -9.26
N GLY A 10 17.99 -12.45 -10.44
CA GLY A 10 17.32 -13.30 -11.43
C GLY A 10 15.79 -13.33 -11.35
N ASP A 11 15.18 -12.73 -10.32
CA ASP A 11 13.72 -12.68 -10.20
C ASP A 11 13.06 -11.75 -11.24
N PRO A 12 11.88 -12.13 -11.78
CA PRO A 12 11.07 -11.23 -12.58
C PRO A 12 10.49 -10.09 -11.71
N PRO A 13 10.17 -8.93 -12.31
CA PRO A 13 9.55 -7.84 -11.58
C PRO A 13 8.15 -8.23 -11.08
N SER A 14 7.99 -8.30 -9.75
CA SER A 14 6.67 -8.35 -9.11
C SER A 14 6.15 -6.93 -8.93
N GLN A 15 4.94 -6.65 -9.44
CA GLN A 15 4.28 -5.35 -9.32
C GLN A 15 2.90 -5.50 -8.72
N ARG A 16 2.61 -4.63 -7.75
CA ARG A 16 1.25 -4.38 -7.26
C ARG A 16 0.82 -3.00 -7.69
N SER A 17 -0.34 -2.92 -8.32
CA SER A 17 -0.87 -1.66 -8.83
C SER A 17 -1.25 -0.71 -7.70
N ALA A 18 -1.35 0.58 -8.03
CA ALA A 18 -1.74 1.61 -7.08
C ALA A 18 -3.19 1.41 -6.62
N GLU A 19 -4.06 1.02 -7.57
CA GLU A 19 -5.49 0.79 -7.39
C GLU A 19 -5.75 -0.39 -6.45
N ASP A 20 -5.07 -1.52 -6.64
CA ASP A 20 -5.23 -2.70 -5.76
C ASP A 20 -4.76 -2.41 -4.33
N THR A 21 -3.67 -1.64 -4.21
CA THR A 21 -3.18 -1.19 -2.90
C THR A 21 -4.17 -0.24 -2.24
N ALA A 22 -4.69 0.75 -2.99
CA ALA A 22 -5.65 1.72 -2.48
C ALA A 22 -6.97 1.05 -2.08
N PHE A 23 -7.47 0.11 -2.89
CA PHE A 23 -8.65 -0.69 -2.59
C PHE A 23 -8.46 -1.50 -1.29
N SER A 24 -7.32 -2.17 -1.13
CA SER A 24 -7.03 -2.95 0.08
C SER A 24 -7.01 -2.10 1.34
N VAL A 25 -6.43 -0.90 1.26
CA VAL A 25 -6.37 0.05 2.38
C VAL A 25 -7.77 0.61 2.68
N ALA A 26 -8.51 1.06 1.67
CA ALA A 26 -9.88 1.55 1.85
C ALA A 26 -10.78 0.47 2.47
N ARG A 27 -10.65 -0.78 1.99
CA ARG A 27 -11.37 -1.94 2.50
C ARG A 27 -11.04 -2.23 3.97
N TRP A 28 -9.79 -2.10 4.36
CA TRP A 28 -9.36 -2.26 5.76
C TRP A 28 -10.08 -1.27 6.69
N PHE A 29 -10.07 0.03 6.35
CA PHE A 29 -10.79 1.06 7.13
C PHE A 29 -12.32 0.87 7.11
N SER A 30 -12.87 0.40 5.99
CA SER A 30 -14.28 0.00 5.83
C SER A 30 -14.71 -1.12 6.78
N LYS A 31 -13.77 -1.88 7.34
CA LYS A 31 -14.00 -3.01 8.24
C LYS A 31 -13.39 -2.78 9.64
N ASN A 32 -13.52 -1.57 10.16
CA ASN A 32 -13.01 -1.14 11.47
C ASN A 32 -11.48 -1.19 11.63
N GLY A 33 -10.73 -1.26 10.53
CA GLY A 33 -9.29 -1.03 10.56
C GLY A 33 -8.99 0.41 10.99
N SER A 34 -7.98 0.59 11.84
CA SER A 34 -7.61 1.91 12.39
C SER A 34 -6.19 2.34 12.04
N LEU A 35 -5.35 1.38 11.65
CA LEU A 35 -3.94 1.61 11.32
C LEU A 35 -3.58 0.82 10.06
N VAL A 36 -2.86 1.47 9.15
CA VAL A 36 -2.22 0.81 8.02
C VAL A 36 -0.77 1.28 7.94
N ASN A 37 0.13 0.37 7.58
CA ASN A 37 1.53 0.69 7.35
C ASN A 37 1.96 0.14 6.00
N TYR A 38 2.62 0.98 5.19
CA TYR A 38 3.17 0.57 3.90
C TYR A 38 4.56 0.01 4.11
N TYR A 39 4.68 -1.31 3.99
CA TYR A 39 5.98 -1.96 3.92
C TYR A 39 6.29 -2.28 2.45
N MET A 40 7.13 -1.52 1.75
CA MET A 40 7.87 -0.32 2.17
C MET A 40 7.22 0.96 1.64
N TYR A 41 7.25 2.05 2.43
CA TYR A 41 6.92 3.38 1.93
C TYR A 41 8.10 4.00 1.14
N HIS A 42 9.32 3.70 1.58
CA HIS A 42 10.58 3.92 0.87
C HIS A 42 11.44 2.68 1.07
N GLY A 43 11.89 2.07 -0.02
CA GLY A 43 12.71 0.85 0.02
C GLY A 43 14.19 1.12 0.31
N GLY A 44 14.77 2.08 -0.41
CA GLY A 44 16.20 2.38 -0.36
C GLY A 44 17.07 1.26 -0.95
N THR A 45 18.32 1.23 -0.50
CA THR A 45 19.38 0.38 -1.05
C THR A 45 20.08 -0.39 0.07
N ASN A 46 20.31 -1.68 -0.17
CA ASN A 46 21.21 -2.52 0.61
C ASN A 46 22.66 -2.14 0.25
N PHE A 47 23.24 -1.17 0.95
CA PHE A 47 24.61 -0.76 0.72
C PHE A 47 25.64 -1.77 1.24
N ASP A 48 26.83 -1.70 0.65
CA ASP A 48 27.99 -2.51 1.01
C ASP A 48 27.72 -4.02 0.98
N ARG A 49 28.36 -4.77 1.89
CA ARG A 49 28.43 -6.24 1.84
C ARG A 49 27.80 -6.94 3.04
N THR A 50 27.18 -6.18 3.95
CA THR A 50 26.59 -6.71 5.20
C THR A 50 25.10 -6.42 5.34
N ALA A 51 24.51 -5.58 4.48
CA ALA A 51 23.10 -5.22 4.58
C ALA A 51 22.14 -6.37 4.18
N ALA A 52 22.55 -7.24 3.26
CA ALA A 52 21.73 -8.35 2.79
C ALA A 52 22.56 -9.51 2.22
N SER A 53 22.01 -10.71 2.22
CA SER A 53 22.60 -11.91 1.59
C SER A 53 21.62 -12.52 0.60
N PHE A 54 22.07 -12.78 -0.63
CA PHE A 54 21.25 -13.30 -1.74
C PHE A 54 20.06 -12.41 -2.16
N VAL A 55 20.02 -11.15 -1.73
CA VAL A 55 19.02 -10.14 -2.13
C VAL A 55 19.69 -9.14 -3.05
N THR A 56 18.94 -8.52 -3.96
CA THR A 56 19.48 -7.45 -4.81
C THR A 56 19.95 -6.25 -3.99
N THR A 57 20.90 -5.49 -4.54
CA THR A 57 21.36 -4.21 -3.95
C THR A 57 20.19 -3.24 -3.78
N ARG A 58 19.28 -3.18 -4.75
CA ARG A 58 18.02 -2.47 -4.61
C ARG A 58 17.09 -3.23 -3.66
N TYR A 59 16.66 -2.60 -2.57
CA TYR A 59 15.90 -3.31 -1.52
C TYR A 59 14.45 -3.57 -1.94
N TYR A 60 13.76 -2.56 -2.49
CA TYR A 60 12.36 -2.68 -2.85
C TYR A 60 11.92 -1.71 -3.96
N ASP A 61 11.39 -2.26 -5.04
CA ASP A 61 11.16 -1.52 -6.29
C ASP A 61 9.86 -0.74 -6.32
N GLU A 62 8.84 -1.23 -5.62
CA GLU A 62 7.45 -0.85 -5.83
C GLU A 62 6.88 0.07 -4.74
N ALA A 63 7.78 0.68 -3.95
CA ALA A 63 7.41 1.64 -2.92
C ALA A 63 6.84 2.93 -3.53
N PRO A 64 5.99 3.67 -2.80
CA PRO A 64 5.57 5.02 -3.17
C PRO A 64 6.73 5.99 -3.38
N LEU A 65 7.80 5.86 -2.60
CA LEU A 65 9.07 6.51 -2.86
C LEU A 65 10.05 5.49 -3.45
N ASP A 66 10.67 5.81 -4.57
CA ASP A 66 11.63 4.91 -5.20
C ASP A 66 12.94 4.79 -4.39
N GLU A 67 13.88 3.99 -4.89
CA GLU A 67 15.19 3.75 -4.27
C GLU A 67 15.95 5.05 -3.96
N TYR A 68 15.79 6.09 -4.77
CA TYR A 68 16.48 7.37 -4.63
C TYR A 68 15.67 8.41 -3.84
N GLY A 69 14.49 8.02 -3.35
CA GLY A 69 13.58 8.89 -2.59
C GLY A 69 12.69 9.78 -3.47
N LEU A 70 12.64 9.54 -4.79
CA LEU A 70 11.76 10.26 -5.70
C LEU A 70 10.33 9.71 -5.62
N GLN A 71 9.34 10.58 -5.84
CA GLN A 71 7.93 10.21 -5.85
C GLN A 71 7.63 9.33 -7.07
N ARG A 72 7.15 8.11 -6.82
CA ARG A 72 6.79 7.17 -7.88
C ARG A 72 5.31 7.31 -8.24
N GLU A 73 5.04 7.97 -9.36
CA GLU A 73 3.68 8.07 -9.91
C GLU A 73 3.30 6.83 -10.73
N PRO A 74 2.00 6.46 -10.77
CA PRO A 74 0.87 7.11 -10.10
C PRO A 74 0.70 6.71 -8.61
N LYS A 75 1.54 5.81 -8.10
CA LYS A 75 1.33 5.16 -6.79
C LYS A 75 1.38 6.15 -5.63
N TRP A 76 2.35 7.05 -5.62
CA TRP A 76 2.48 8.05 -4.57
C TRP A 76 1.28 9.01 -4.53
N GLY A 77 0.93 9.61 -5.68
CA GLY A 77 -0.20 10.52 -5.78
C GLY A 77 -1.53 9.85 -5.44
N HIS A 78 -1.75 8.64 -5.95
CA HIS A 78 -3.00 7.90 -5.72
C HIS A 78 -3.19 7.53 -4.24
N LEU A 79 -2.14 7.08 -3.55
CA LEU A 79 -2.21 6.78 -2.11
C LEU A 79 -2.35 8.05 -1.26
N LYS A 80 -1.72 9.15 -1.67
CA LYS A 80 -1.91 10.45 -1.03
C LYS A 80 -3.37 10.91 -1.11
N ASP A 81 -4.02 10.77 -2.25
CA ASP A 81 -5.42 11.15 -2.42
C ASP A 81 -6.37 10.22 -1.65
N LEU A 82 -6.06 8.91 -1.58
CA LEU A 82 -6.74 7.99 -0.67
C LEU A 82 -6.65 8.48 0.79
N HIS A 83 -5.46 8.83 1.28
CA HIS A 83 -5.31 9.30 2.66
C HIS A 83 -6.05 10.61 2.92
N ARG A 84 -6.12 11.51 1.93
CA ARG A 84 -6.98 12.70 2.02
C ARG A 84 -8.44 12.33 2.20
N ALA A 85 -8.96 11.38 1.40
CA ALA A 85 -10.33 10.90 1.53
C ALA A 85 -10.60 10.24 2.91
N LEU A 86 -9.71 9.37 3.38
CA LEU A 86 -9.82 8.76 4.72
C LEU A 86 -9.82 9.81 5.83
N ASN A 87 -8.98 10.84 5.71
CA ASN A 87 -8.92 11.94 6.69
C ASN A 87 -10.21 12.77 6.71
N LEU A 88 -10.86 12.99 5.57
CA LEU A 88 -12.17 13.65 5.50
C LEU A 88 -13.25 12.82 6.23
N CYS A 89 -13.17 11.49 6.13
CA CYS A 89 -14.13 10.57 6.75
C CYS A 89 -13.76 10.14 8.18
N LYS A 90 -12.65 10.63 8.76
CA LYS A 90 -12.08 10.08 10.01
C LYS A 90 -13.05 10.03 11.20
N LYS A 91 -13.97 10.99 11.33
CA LYS A 91 -14.95 10.99 12.44
C LYS A 91 -15.93 9.82 12.32
N ALA A 92 -16.42 9.57 11.12
CA ALA A 92 -17.32 8.44 10.85
C ALA A 92 -16.58 7.11 10.99
N LEU A 93 -15.39 7.00 10.38
CA LEU A 93 -14.59 5.77 10.43
C LEU A 93 -14.17 5.38 11.85
N LEU A 94 -13.83 6.36 12.69
CA LEU A 94 -13.31 6.09 14.01
C LEU A 94 -14.42 6.01 15.06
N TRP A 95 -15.32 6.99 15.13
CA TRP A 95 -16.33 7.10 16.20
C TRP A 95 -17.76 6.78 15.74
N GLY A 96 -17.97 6.50 14.45
CA GLY A 96 -19.24 6.06 13.91
C GLY A 96 -19.59 4.63 14.30
N LYS A 97 -20.86 4.26 14.09
CA LYS A 97 -21.30 2.87 14.22
C LYS A 97 -21.24 2.22 12.84
N PRO A 98 -20.43 1.17 12.65
CA PRO A 98 -20.29 0.50 11.38
C PRO A 98 -21.62 -0.07 10.91
N ASN A 99 -22.05 0.26 9.70
CA ASN A 99 -23.18 -0.39 9.03
C ASN A 99 -22.75 -0.87 7.64
N VAL A 100 -23.15 -2.07 7.25
CA VAL A 100 -22.87 -2.63 5.93
C VAL A 100 -24.18 -2.82 5.18
N GLN A 101 -24.31 -2.13 4.04
CA GLN A 101 -25.43 -2.29 3.12
C GLN A 101 -24.96 -3.00 1.85
N LYS A 102 -25.59 -4.13 1.49
CA LYS A 102 -25.37 -4.79 0.20
C LYS A 102 -26.18 -4.10 -0.89
N LEU A 103 -25.51 -3.68 -1.95
CA LEU A 103 -26.15 -3.05 -3.12
C LEU A 103 -26.36 -4.07 -4.25
N SER A 104 -25.45 -5.03 -4.40
CA SER A 104 -25.56 -6.15 -5.33
C SER A 104 -24.79 -7.38 -4.80
N ALA A 105 -24.67 -8.44 -5.62
CA ALA A 105 -23.91 -9.64 -5.25
C ALA A 105 -22.44 -9.33 -4.88
N ASP A 106 -21.82 -8.39 -5.60
CA ASP A 106 -20.38 -8.09 -5.49
C ASP A 106 -20.09 -6.67 -4.96
N VAL A 107 -21.13 -5.90 -4.63
CA VAL A 107 -20.99 -4.49 -4.23
C VAL A 107 -21.67 -4.25 -2.88
N GLU A 108 -20.92 -3.68 -1.94
CA GLU A 108 -21.41 -3.24 -0.65
C GLU A 108 -20.83 -1.88 -0.27
N VAL A 109 -21.54 -1.16 0.60
CA VAL A 109 -21.14 0.12 1.16
C VAL A 109 -21.08 0.01 2.67
N SER A 110 -20.07 0.62 3.28
CA SER A 110 -19.89 0.71 4.72
C SER A 110 -19.63 2.14 5.17
N ASN A 111 -20.20 2.54 6.31
CA ASN A 111 -19.94 3.83 6.95
C ASN A 111 -19.48 3.70 8.40
#